data_AF-Q5LGE0-F1
#
_entry.id   AF-Q5LGE0-F1
#
_cell.length_a   1.000
_cell.length_b   1.000
_cell.length_c   1.000
_cell.angle_alpha   90.00
_cell.angle_beta   90.00
_cell.angle_gamma   90.00
#
_symmetry.space_group_name_H-M   'P 1'
#
loop_
_entity.id
_entity.type
_entity.pdbx_description
1 polymer ?
#
loop_
_entity_poly.entity_id
_entity_poly.type
_entity_poly.pdbx_seq_one_letter_code
_entity_poly.pdbx_strand_id
1 'polypeptide(L)'
;MAKQILVGIKKQSLNEVAHYLMIYFPYNEEMCSYANDWLGELYENKYPLVSKGMWSGIIDLKTHKLLDWKPEYGDLYFQAKVCDSGTYILLDKDKKVICKIADYVPNGLIPEAADCGDYIRLRIKHDGMIENWIEKPDFSDFIEDSETVEKIDTSIEEETILDIKVEFTYSQLMANLLRLPKYLQMEIGKTLIANASEGFEKDVIGQK
;
A
#
# COMPACT_ATOMS: atom_id res chain seq x y z
N MET A 1 18.18 13.75 32.19
CA MET A 1 17.11 12.73 32.12
C MET A 1 17.27 11.97 30.82
N ALA A 2 17.24 10.64 30.91
CA ALA A 2 17.75 9.70 29.93
C ALA A 2 16.97 9.73 28.61
N LYS A 3 17.65 10.06 27.52
CA LYS A 3 17.21 9.70 26.17
C LYS A 3 17.47 8.20 26.03
N GLN A 4 16.41 7.41 26.02
CA GLN A 4 16.51 5.98 25.75
C GLN A 4 16.91 5.81 24.30
N ILE A 5 18.20 5.62 24.12
CA ILE A 5 18.77 5.04 22.94
C ILE A 5 18.38 3.56 23.02
N LEU A 6 17.86 2.97 21.95
CA LEU A 6 18.19 1.57 21.67
C LEU A 6 19.65 1.57 21.18
N VAL A 7 20.58 1.70 22.13
CA VAL A 7 22.02 1.67 21.85
C VAL A 7 22.31 0.28 21.27
N GLY A 8 22.82 0.21 20.04
CA GLY A 8 23.71 -0.89 19.67
C GLY A 8 23.17 -2.01 18.79
N ILE A 9 22.13 -1.77 17.99
CA ILE A 9 21.83 -2.67 16.87
C ILE A 9 22.91 -2.44 15.79
N LYS A 10 23.92 -3.30 15.75
CA LYS A 10 24.86 -3.39 14.61
C LYS A 10 24.09 -3.89 13.39
N LYS A 11 24.56 -3.62 12.15
CA LYS A 11 24.01 -4.19 10.90
C LYS A 11 23.73 -5.70 10.97
N GLN A 12 24.61 -6.46 11.63
CA GLN A 12 24.44 -7.90 11.89
C GLN A 12 23.19 -8.22 12.71
N SER A 13 22.82 -7.37 13.66
CA SER A 13 21.61 -7.54 14.47
C SER A 13 20.34 -7.33 13.65
N LEU A 14 20.28 -6.34 12.75
CA LEU A 14 19.09 -6.16 11.88
C LEU A 14 18.86 -7.39 10.98
N ASN A 15 19.92 -7.93 10.39
CA ASN A 15 19.85 -9.16 9.58
C ASN A 15 19.29 -10.35 10.38
N GLU A 16 19.48 -10.37 11.70
CA GLU A 16 19.03 -11.46 12.57
C GLU A 16 17.61 -11.24 13.10
N VAL A 17 17.24 -10.01 13.45
CA VAL A 17 15.94 -9.71 14.08
C VAL A 17 14.85 -9.31 13.09
N ALA A 18 15.20 -8.66 11.97
CA ALA A 18 14.22 -8.25 10.97
C ALA A 18 13.68 -9.47 10.24
N HIS A 19 12.36 -9.63 10.29
CA HIS A 19 11.65 -10.75 9.68
C HIS A 19 10.70 -10.29 8.58
N TYR A 20 10.10 -9.12 8.76
CA TYR A 20 9.21 -8.53 7.76
C TYR A 20 9.63 -7.10 7.44
N LEU A 21 9.35 -6.70 6.20
CA LEU A 21 9.38 -5.31 5.76
C LEU A 21 7.94 -4.91 5.40
N MET A 22 7.41 -3.92 6.11
CA MET A 22 6.17 -3.26 5.72
C MET A 22 6.51 -2.01 4.92
N ILE A 23 5.87 -1.86 3.77
CA ILE A 23 6.00 -0.72 2.88
C ILE A 23 4.63 -0.09 2.75
N TYR A 24 4.55 1.23 2.92
CA TYR A 24 3.33 1.97 2.65
C TYR A 24 3.60 3.31 1.95
N PHE A 25 2.74 3.69 1.02
CA PHE A 25 2.78 5.01 0.37
C PHE A 25 1.44 5.37 -0.29
N PRO A 26 1.16 6.66 -0.57
CA PRO A 26 -0.02 7.09 -1.31
C PRO A 26 -0.03 6.51 -2.73
N TYR A 27 -1.09 5.79 -3.08
CA TYR A 27 -1.22 5.19 -4.39
C TYR A 27 -1.70 6.22 -5.42
N ASN A 28 -0.94 6.38 -6.50
CA ASN A 28 -1.27 7.25 -7.62
C ASN A 28 -1.18 6.45 -8.93
N GLU A 29 -2.31 6.32 -9.64
CA GLU A 29 -2.43 5.57 -10.90
C GLU A 29 -1.55 6.12 -12.04
N GLU A 30 -1.16 7.40 -12.00
CA GLU A 30 -0.24 7.98 -12.99
C GLU A 30 1.22 7.63 -12.70
N MET A 31 1.53 7.27 -11.45
CA MET A 31 2.87 6.98 -10.97
C MET A 31 3.08 5.49 -10.66
N CYS A 32 1.99 4.71 -10.61
CA CYS A 32 1.98 3.32 -10.23
C CYS A 32 1.31 2.49 -11.32
N SER A 33 1.94 1.38 -11.71
CA SER A 33 1.42 0.47 -12.72
C SER A 33 1.56 -0.99 -12.30
N TYR A 34 0.59 -1.79 -12.73
CA TYR A 34 0.64 -3.25 -12.71
C TYR A 34 0.60 -3.74 -14.15
N ALA A 35 1.61 -4.47 -14.57
CA ALA A 35 1.64 -5.16 -15.86
C ALA A 35 1.73 -6.66 -15.59
N ASN A 36 1.05 -7.48 -16.39
CA ASN A 36 1.34 -8.91 -16.42
C ASN A 36 2.26 -9.20 -17.63
N ASP A 37 2.92 -10.35 -17.64
CA ASP A 37 3.87 -10.72 -18.70
C ASP A 37 3.21 -10.91 -20.10
N TRP A 38 1.88 -10.83 -20.21
CA TRP A 38 1.11 -11.23 -21.40
C TRP A 38 0.20 -10.13 -22.01
N LEU A 39 -0.20 -9.13 -21.22
CA LEU A 39 -1.06 -8.00 -21.56
C LEU A 39 -0.45 -6.75 -20.92
N GLY A 40 -0.07 -5.78 -21.75
CA GLY A 40 0.26 -4.44 -21.28
C GLY A 40 -0.86 -3.91 -20.38
N GLU A 41 -0.46 -3.36 -19.22
CA GLU A 41 -1.27 -2.73 -18.17
C GLU A 41 -2.60 -3.44 -17.83
N LEU A 42 -2.67 -4.04 -16.64
CA LEU A 42 -3.94 -4.56 -16.13
C LEU A 42 -4.88 -3.42 -15.75
N TYR A 43 -5.92 -3.24 -16.57
CA TYR A 43 -7.05 -2.33 -16.32
C TYR A 43 -8.29 -3.07 -15.78
N GLU A 44 -8.12 -3.97 -14.82
CA GLU A 44 -9.24 -4.66 -14.19
C GLU A 44 -9.40 -4.25 -12.73
N ASN A 45 -10.01 -3.09 -12.45
CA ASN A 45 -10.71 -2.65 -11.20
C ASN A 45 -10.17 -3.07 -9.80
N LYS A 46 -8.98 -3.64 -9.70
CA LYS A 46 -8.40 -4.25 -8.52
C LYS A 46 -6.92 -3.98 -8.57
N TYR A 47 -6.50 -2.89 -7.95
CA TYR A 47 -5.09 -2.67 -7.65
C TYR A 47 -4.75 -3.53 -6.43
N PRO A 48 -3.93 -4.59 -6.59
CA PRO A 48 -3.57 -5.45 -5.46
C PRO A 48 -2.95 -4.62 -4.33
N LEU A 49 -3.36 -4.90 -3.09
CA LEU A 49 -2.81 -4.26 -1.90
C LEU A 49 -3.05 -2.73 -1.82
N VAL A 50 -3.97 -2.19 -2.62
CA VAL A 50 -4.42 -0.80 -2.50
C VAL A 50 -5.73 -0.74 -1.70
N SER A 51 -5.73 0.03 -0.63
CA SER A 51 -6.91 0.28 0.20
C SER A 51 -6.93 1.73 0.67
N LYS A 52 -8.10 2.37 0.62
CA LYS A 52 -8.29 3.78 1.02
C LYS A 52 -7.26 4.74 0.37
N GLY A 53 -6.85 4.50 -0.88
CA GLY A 53 -5.87 5.32 -1.61
C GLY A 53 -4.40 5.11 -1.19
N MET A 54 -4.11 4.09 -0.38
CA MET A 54 -2.76 3.74 0.04
C MET A 54 -2.39 2.37 -0.50
N TRP A 55 -1.19 2.23 -1.04
CA TRP A 55 -0.59 0.92 -1.26
C TRP A 55 0.10 0.45 0.02
N SER A 56 -0.14 -0.79 0.44
CA SER A 56 0.46 -1.36 1.65
C SER A 56 0.84 -2.82 1.44
N GLY A 57 2.14 -3.12 1.42
CA GLY A 57 2.67 -4.48 1.29
C GLY A 57 3.48 -4.90 2.50
N ILE A 58 3.29 -6.13 2.98
CA ILE A 58 4.16 -6.76 3.98
C ILE A 58 4.91 -7.89 3.31
N ILE A 59 6.24 -7.78 3.28
CA ILE A 59 7.15 -8.74 2.67
C ILE A 59 7.81 -9.55 3.78
N ASP A 60 7.71 -10.87 3.69
CA ASP A 60 8.51 -11.78 4.48
C ASP A 60 9.94 -11.81 3.93
N LEU A 61 10.90 -11.35 4.72
CA LEU A 61 12.29 -11.19 4.31
C LEU A 61 13.04 -12.52 4.17
N LYS A 62 12.48 -13.65 4.62
CA LYS A 62 13.11 -14.97 4.52
C LYS A 62 12.62 -15.73 3.30
N THR A 63 11.33 -15.62 3.00
CA THR A 63 10.70 -16.31 1.87
C THR A 63 10.54 -15.41 0.65
N HIS A 64 10.76 -14.11 0.82
CA HIS A 64 10.56 -13.06 -0.19
C HIS A 64 9.12 -13.03 -0.72
N LYS A 65 8.15 -13.31 0.15
CA LYS A 65 6.72 -13.37 -0.20
C LYS A 65 5.94 -12.19 0.36
N LEU A 66 5.03 -11.66 -0.44
CA LEU A 66 3.99 -10.74 0.03
C LEU A 66 2.91 -11.52 0.79
N LEU A 67 2.69 -11.17 2.07
CA LEU A 67 1.80 -11.93 2.95
C LEU A 67 0.32 -11.89 2.53
N ASP A 68 -0.17 -10.74 2.08
CA ASP A 68 -1.57 -10.55 1.69
C ASP A 68 -1.81 -10.71 0.18
N TRP A 69 -0.88 -11.37 -0.52
CA TRP A 69 -1.04 -11.67 -1.93
C TRP A 69 -2.06 -12.79 -2.13
N LYS A 70 -3.07 -12.53 -2.96
CA LYS A 70 -4.10 -13.51 -3.29
C LYS A 70 -3.74 -14.19 -4.62
N PRO A 71 -3.91 -15.52 -4.75
CA PRO A 71 -3.67 -16.21 -6.01
C PRO A 71 -4.44 -15.67 -7.22
N GLU A 72 -5.60 -15.04 -6.98
CA GLU A 72 -6.41 -14.38 -8.02
C GLU A 72 -5.71 -13.18 -8.68
N TYR A 73 -4.67 -12.60 -8.06
CA TYR A 73 -3.89 -11.51 -8.64
C TYR A 73 -2.93 -12.00 -9.74
N GLY A 74 -2.56 -13.28 -9.74
CA GLY A 74 -1.66 -13.86 -10.74
C GLY A 74 -0.22 -13.36 -10.67
N ASP A 75 0.51 -13.55 -11.77
CA ASP A 75 1.89 -13.07 -11.96
C ASP A 75 1.88 -11.61 -12.43
N LEU A 76 2.51 -10.71 -11.68
CA LEU A 76 2.49 -9.25 -11.90
C LEU A 76 3.86 -8.61 -11.75
N TYR A 77 4.17 -7.71 -12.68
CA TYR A 77 5.18 -6.68 -12.52
C TYR A 77 4.54 -5.42 -11.93
N PHE A 78 4.94 -5.07 -10.71
CA PHE A 78 4.53 -3.85 -10.03
C PHE A 78 5.63 -2.79 -10.14
N GLN A 79 5.27 -1.59 -10.59
CA GLN A 79 6.15 -0.43 -10.60
C GLN A 79 5.46 0.75 -9.92
N ALA A 80 6.15 1.46 -9.05
CA ALA A 80 5.65 2.68 -8.42
C ALA A 80 6.76 3.72 -8.30
N LYS A 81 6.48 4.95 -8.74
CA LYS A 81 7.28 6.12 -8.42
C LYS A 81 6.74 6.76 -7.13
N VAL A 82 7.51 6.64 -6.05
CA VAL A 82 7.09 6.98 -4.70
C VAL A 82 7.31 8.46 -4.36
N CYS A 83 8.30 9.12 -4.99
CA CYS A 83 8.58 10.57 -4.87
C CYS A 83 8.57 11.06 -3.40
N ASP A 84 9.53 10.63 -2.60
CA ASP A 84 9.72 11.06 -1.20
C ASP A 84 8.48 10.90 -0.30
N SER A 85 7.55 10.01 -0.66
CA SER A 85 6.31 9.76 0.10
C SER A 85 6.25 8.34 0.65
N GLY A 86 7.39 7.64 0.66
CA GLY A 86 7.52 6.27 1.09
C GLY A 86 7.58 6.17 2.60
N THR A 87 7.14 5.05 3.14
CA THR A 87 7.54 4.66 4.47
C THR A 87 7.80 3.16 4.53
N TYR A 88 8.86 2.83 5.25
CA TYR A 88 9.44 1.51 5.32
C TYR A 88 9.65 1.16 6.79
N ILE A 89 9.06 0.06 7.23
CA ILE A 89 9.10 -0.37 8.63
C ILE A 89 9.65 -1.78 8.70
N LEU A 90 10.73 -1.97 9.45
CA LEU A 90 11.23 -3.30 9.78
C LEU A 90 10.47 -3.84 10.98
N LEU A 91 9.99 -5.07 10.86
CA LEU A 91 9.28 -5.78 11.91
C LEU A 91 10.03 -7.05 12.31
N ASP A 92 9.91 -7.43 13.58
CA ASP A 92 10.40 -8.71 14.07
C ASP A 92 9.45 -9.87 13.70
N LYS A 93 9.82 -11.09 14.09
CA LYS A 93 9.01 -12.31 13.87
C LYS A 93 7.60 -12.26 14.47
N ASP A 94 7.39 -11.44 15.50
CA ASP A 94 6.12 -11.27 16.19
C ASP A 94 5.34 -10.05 15.62
N LYS A 95 5.79 -9.51 14.47
CA LYS A 95 5.28 -8.31 13.79
C LYS A 95 5.36 -7.04 14.63
N LYS A 96 6.27 -6.99 15.60
CA LYS A 96 6.54 -5.76 16.37
C LYS A 96 7.53 -4.89 15.60
N VAL A 97 7.33 -3.58 15.69
CA VAL A 97 8.23 -2.61 15.05
C VAL A 97 9.60 -2.65 15.67
N ILE A 98 10.62 -2.73 14.81
CA ILE A 98 12.03 -2.55 15.16
C ILE A 98 12.40 -1.08 14.92
N CYS A 99 12.22 -0.61 13.70
CA CYS A 99 12.49 0.78 13.31
C CYS A 99 11.74 1.16 12.03
N LYS A 100 11.71 2.46 11.74
CA LYS A 100 11.07 3.04 10.56
C LYS A 100 11.97 4.09 9.92
N ILE A 101 11.92 4.17 8.60
CA ILE A 101 12.41 5.30 7.80
C ILE A 101 11.29 5.80 6.89
N ALA A 102 11.38 7.04 6.46
CA ALA A 102 10.43 7.66 5.54
C ALA A 102 11.16 8.28 4.33
N ASP A 103 10.38 8.72 3.37
CA ASP A 103 10.79 9.44 2.17
C ASP A 103 11.44 8.51 1.12
N TYR A 104 12.77 8.36 1.15
CA TYR A 104 13.51 7.65 0.11
C TYR A 104 13.32 6.13 0.15
N VAL A 105 13.26 5.51 -1.04
CA VAL A 105 13.25 4.03 -1.17
C VAL A 105 14.60 3.48 -0.71
N PRO A 106 14.64 2.54 0.25
CA PRO A 106 15.87 1.89 0.69
C PRO A 106 16.36 0.89 -0.37
N ASN A 107 17.07 1.39 -1.39
CA ASN A 107 17.54 0.63 -2.55
C ASN A 107 18.54 -0.50 -2.20
N GLY A 108 19.11 -0.48 -0.99
CA GLY A 108 19.89 -1.59 -0.47
C GLY A 108 19.04 -2.81 -0.12
N LEU A 109 17.76 -2.61 0.18
CA LEU A 109 16.82 -3.63 0.64
C LEU A 109 15.74 -3.96 -0.41
N ILE A 110 15.21 -2.95 -1.08
CA ILE A 110 14.16 -3.11 -2.09
C ILE A 110 14.82 -3.16 -3.48
N PRO A 111 14.49 -4.16 -4.32
CA PRO A 111 15.18 -4.37 -5.59
C PRO A 111 14.95 -3.28 -6.64
N GLU A 112 15.91 -3.23 -7.58
CA GLU A 112 16.05 -2.30 -8.71
C GLU A 112 16.55 -0.88 -8.33
N ALA A 113 17.78 -0.84 -7.81
CA ALA A 113 18.52 0.33 -7.30
C ALA A 113 19.00 1.38 -8.33
N ALA A 114 18.57 1.32 -9.59
CA ALA A 114 19.16 2.15 -10.65
C ALA A 114 18.69 3.63 -10.62
N ASP A 115 17.59 3.94 -9.94
CA ASP A 115 16.84 5.18 -10.13
C ASP A 115 16.75 6.06 -8.86
N CYS A 116 17.89 6.48 -8.30
CA CYS A 116 18.02 7.51 -7.25
C CYS A 116 17.12 7.39 -5.99
N GLY A 117 16.47 6.25 -5.73
CA GLY A 117 15.59 6.07 -4.57
C GLY A 117 14.14 6.49 -4.77
N ASP A 118 13.71 6.70 -6.01
CA ASP A 118 12.34 7.14 -6.32
C ASP A 118 11.38 5.98 -6.64
N TYR A 119 11.91 4.81 -7.03
CA TYR A 119 11.10 3.76 -7.63
C TYR A 119 11.12 2.47 -6.82
N ILE A 120 9.96 1.83 -6.74
CA ILE A 120 9.78 0.44 -6.30
C ILE A 120 9.40 -0.38 -7.52
N ARG A 121 10.12 -1.47 -7.77
CA ARG A 121 9.84 -2.38 -8.90
C ARG A 121 9.91 -3.83 -8.43
N LEU A 122 8.80 -4.54 -8.45
CA LEU A 122 8.67 -5.91 -7.94
C LEU A 122 8.13 -6.85 -9.03
N ARG A 123 8.77 -8.00 -9.20
CA ARG A 123 8.27 -9.11 -10.03
C ARG A 123 7.61 -10.15 -9.13
N ILE A 124 6.30 -10.13 -9.04
CA ILE A 124 5.51 -10.89 -8.08
C ILE A 124 4.86 -12.07 -8.79
N LYS A 125 5.05 -13.28 -8.28
CA LYS A 125 4.38 -14.50 -8.77
C LYS A 125 2.98 -14.67 -8.21
N HIS A 126 2.23 -15.58 -8.81
CA HIS A 126 0.88 -15.97 -8.41
C HIS A 126 0.78 -16.37 -6.94
N ASP A 127 1.85 -16.85 -6.32
CA ASP A 127 1.90 -17.25 -4.92
C ASP A 127 2.47 -16.16 -3.98
N GLY A 128 2.68 -14.95 -4.51
CA GLY A 128 3.20 -13.79 -3.81
C GLY A 128 4.71 -13.71 -3.71
N MET A 129 5.46 -14.67 -4.28
CA MET A 129 6.92 -14.63 -4.29
C MET A 129 7.45 -13.49 -5.18
N ILE A 130 8.39 -12.72 -4.65
CA ILE A 130 9.09 -11.65 -5.38
C ILE A 130 10.36 -12.25 -5.99
N GLU A 131 10.36 -12.44 -7.31
CA GLU A 131 11.48 -13.07 -8.03
C GLU A 131 12.75 -12.21 -8.06
N ASN A 132 12.60 -10.90 -8.18
CA ASN A 132 13.72 -9.99 -8.31
C ASN A 132 14.29 -9.55 -6.95
N TRP A 133 13.94 -10.23 -5.84
CA TRP A 133 14.42 -9.86 -4.52
C TRP A 133 15.95 -9.97 -4.40
N ILE A 134 16.55 -9.07 -3.63
CA ILE A 134 18.01 -9.00 -3.46
C ILE A 134 18.48 -10.17 -2.61
N GLU A 135 19.41 -10.99 -3.12
CA GLU A 135 19.95 -12.15 -2.38
C GLU A 135 20.66 -11.77 -1.07
N LYS A 136 21.28 -10.59 -1.06
CA LYS A 136 22.03 -10.05 0.08
C LYS A 136 21.52 -8.64 0.39
N PRO A 137 20.38 -8.51 1.09
CA PRO A 137 19.82 -7.21 1.41
C PRO A 137 20.77 -6.41 2.31
N ASP A 138 20.77 -5.09 2.10
CA ASP A 138 21.49 -4.12 2.89
C ASP A 138 20.50 -3.22 3.65
N PHE A 139 20.65 -3.18 4.98
CA PHE A 139 19.82 -2.39 5.89
C PHE A 139 20.48 -1.09 6.35
N SER A 140 21.56 -0.63 5.68
CA SER A 140 22.33 0.54 6.13
C SER A 140 21.48 1.80 6.25
N ASP A 141 20.50 2.00 5.35
CA ASP A 141 19.56 3.13 5.39
C ASP A 141 18.78 3.19 6.72
N PHE A 142 18.49 2.02 7.32
CA PHE A 142 17.80 1.92 8.62
C PHE A 142 18.73 2.12 9.82
N ILE A 143 20.04 2.20 9.63
CA ILE A 143 20.99 2.43 10.73
C ILE A 143 21.26 3.93 10.88
N GLU A 144 21.32 4.65 9.76
CA GLU A 144 21.68 6.07 9.73
C GLU A 144 20.47 6.98 9.95
N ASP A 145 19.33 6.67 9.33
CA ASP A 145 18.18 7.59 9.26
C ASP A 145 16.92 7.08 9.99
N SER A 146 17.02 5.99 10.77
CA SER A 146 15.83 5.42 11.39
C SER A 146 15.39 6.11 12.69
N GLU A 147 14.08 6.32 12.78
CA GLU A 147 13.43 6.63 14.03
C GLU A 147 13.05 5.33 14.75
N THR A 148 13.40 5.23 16.03
CA THR A 148 12.96 4.12 16.87
C THR A 148 11.53 4.39 17.34
N VAL A 149 10.59 3.57 16.89
CA VAL A 149 9.17 3.76 17.23
C VAL A 149 8.87 3.04 18.54
N GLU A 150 8.78 3.77 19.65
CA GLU A 150 8.54 3.18 20.98
C GLU A 150 7.14 2.56 21.15
N LYS A 151 6.20 2.86 20.24
CA LYS A 151 4.88 2.21 20.06
C LYS A 151 4.25 2.76 18.78
N ILE A 152 3.73 1.89 17.90
CA ILE A 152 2.64 2.32 17.03
C ILE A 152 1.42 2.45 17.93
N ASP A 153 0.79 3.63 17.93
CA ASP A 153 -0.51 3.77 18.57
C ASP A 153 -1.56 3.01 17.75
N THR A 154 -1.72 1.71 18.04
CA THR A 154 -2.81 0.90 17.49
C THR A 154 -4.15 1.23 18.15
N SER A 155 -4.21 2.24 19.03
CA SER A 155 -5.45 2.73 19.65
C SER A 155 -6.10 3.88 18.89
N ILE A 156 -5.69 4.13 17.63
CA ILE A 156 -6.60 4.78 16.68
C ILE A 156 -7.76 3.79 16.47
N GLU A 157 -8.75 3.87 17.36
CA GLU A 157 -10.07 3.34 17.11
C GLU A 157 -10.52 3.96 15.79
N GLU A 158 -10.80 3.12 14.79
CA GLU A 158 -11.58 3.58 13.64
C GLU A 158 -12.87 4.13 14.23
N GLU A 159 -12.98 5.46 14.35
CA GLU A 159 -14.26 6.06 14.66
C GLU A 159 -15.24 5.56 13.60
N THR A 160 -16.29 4.91 14.09
CA THR A 160 -17.32 4.33 13.24
C THR A 160 -18.08 5.47 12.58
N ILE A 161 -17.66 5.87 11.37
CA ILE A 161 -18.39 6.82 10.50
C ILE A 161 -19.69 6.19 9.97
N LEU A 162 -20.16 5.08 10.53
CA LEU A 162 -21.23 4.25 9.97
C LEU A 162 -22.58 4.98 9.91
N ASP A 163 -22.77 6.09 10.62
CA ASP A 163 -24.05 6.82 10.66
C ASP A 163 -23.95 8.35 10.45
N ILE A 164 -22.84 8.87 9.93
CA ILE A 164 -22.79 10.30 9.58
C ILE A 164 -23.50 10.49 8.23
N LYS A 165 -24.77 10.88 8.27
CA LYS A 165 -25.50 11.37 7.09
C LYS A 165 -24.88 12.70 6.65
N VAL A 166 -23.98 12.65 5.68
CA VAL A 166 -23.41 13.85 5.04
C VAL A 166 -24.25 14.21 3.82
N GLU A 167 -24.86 15.39 3.83
CA GLU A 167 -25.56 15.93 2.67
C GLU A 167 -24.59 16.69 1.78
N PHE A 168 -24.38 16.19 0.56
CA PHE A 168 -23.61 16.86 -0.48
C PHE A 168 -24.55 17.37 -1.57
N THR A 169 -24.26 18.56 -2.12
CA THR A 169 -24.79 18.92 -3.44
C THR A 169 -24.15 18.04 -4.51
N TYR A 170 -24.83 17.86 -5.65
CA TYR A 170 -24.29 17.10 -6.79
C TYR A 170 -22.92 17.62 -7.23
N SER A 171 -22.74 18.94 -7.27
CA SER A 171 -21.46 19.56 -7.64
C SER A 171 -20.34 19.26 -6.63
N GLN A 172 -20.63 19.28 -5.33
CA GLN A 172 -19.66 18.90 -4.29
C GLN A 172 -19.32 17.41 -4.33
N LEU A 173 -20.33 16.56 -4.55
CA LEU A 173 -20.14 15.12 -4.72
C LEU A 173 -19.23 14.85 -5.92
N MET A 174 -19.51 15.47 -7.08
CA MET A 174 -18.69 15.28 -8.28
C MET A 174 -17.28 15.84 -8.13
N ALA A 175 -17.11 16.99 -7.49
CA ALA A 175 -15.79 17.56 -7.24
C ALA A 175 -14.93 16.66 -6.33
N ASN A 176 -15.53 16.00 -5.35
CA ASN A 176 -14.83 15.05 -4.48
C ASN A 176 -14.60 13.71 -5.18
N LEU A 177 -15.59 13.21 -5.93
CA LEU A 177 -15.49 11.97 -6.70
C LEU A 177 -14.33 12.05 -7.70
N LEU A 178 -14.24 13.13 -8.47
CA LEU A 178 -13.18 13.32 -9.48
C LEU A 178 -11.77 13.41 -8.90
N ARG A 179 -11.63 13.62 -7.58
CA ARG A 179 -10.33 13.62 -6.88
C ARG A 179 -9.93 12.24 -6.36
N LEU A 180 -10.84 11.27 -6.34
CA LEU A 180 -10.54 9.92 -5.91
C LEU A 180 -9.84 9.14 -7.03
N PRO A 181 -9.06 8.09 -6.69
CA PRO A 181 -8.61 7.10 -7.67
C PRO A 181 -9.77 6.54 -8.51
N LYS A 182 -9.54 6.21 -9.79
CA LYS A 182 -10.59 5.79 -10.75
C LYS A 182 -11.36 4.58 -10.27
N TYR A 183 -10.72 3.63 -9.58
CA TYR A 183 -11.41 2.46 -9.06
C TYR A 183 -12.48 2.83 -8.02
N LEU A 184 -12.20 3.80 -7.13
CA LEU A 184 -13.20 4.32 -6.19
C LEU A 184 -14.25 5.15 -6.93
N GLN A 185 -13.87 5.91 -7.95
CA GLN A 185 -14.84 6.62 -8.79
C GLN A 185 -15.84 5.65 -9.44
N MET A 186 -15.33 4.52 -9.95
CA MET A 186 -16.12 3.49 -10.60
C MET A 186 -17.07 2.79 -9.63
N GLU A 187 -16.58 2.37 -8.46
CA GLU A 187 -17.41 1.72 -7.45
C GLU A 187 -18.49 2.66 -6.90
N ILE A 188 -18.12 3.89 -6.53
CA ILE A 188 -19.10 4.89 -6.08
C ILE A 188 -20.08 5.23 -7.20
N GLY A 189 -19.62 5.34 -8.45
CA GLY A 189 -20.46 5.56 -9.62
C GLY A 189 -21.51 4.47 -9.81
N LYS A 190 -21.13 3.19 -9.70
CA LYS A 190 -22.07 2.06 -9.74
C LYS A 190 -23.12 2.16 -8.64
N THR A 191 -22.71 2.45 -7.40
CA THR A 191 -23.63 2.61 -6.26
C THR A 191 -24.59 3.77 -6.47
N LEU A 192 -24.12 4.90 -7.00
CA LEU A 192 -24.98 6.06 -7.31
C LEU A 192 -26.01 5.73 -8.40
N ILE A 193 -25.62 5.00 -9.44
CA ILE A 193 -26.54 4.56 -10.51
C ILE A 193 -27.59 3.59 -9.96
N ALA A 194 -27.20 2.63 -9.12
CA ALA A 194 -28.12 1.68 -8.49
C ALA A 194 -29.15 2.41 -7.60
N ASN A 195 -28.70 3.31 -6.73
CA ASN A 195 -29.57 4.12 -5.87
C ASN A 195 -30.52 5.02 -6.69
N ALA A 196 -30.05 5.58 -7.80
CA ALA A 196 -30.90 6.38 -8.69
C ALA A 196 -31.95 5.51 -9.41
N SER A 197 -31.63 4.26 -9.71
CA SER A 197 -32.52 3.32 -10.42
C SER A 197 -33.63 2.75 -9.52
N GLU A 198 -33.38 2.57 -8.22
CA GLU A 198 -34.42 2.17 -7.25
C GLU A 198 -35.54 3.22 -7.10
N GLY A 199 -35.28 4.48 -7.46
CA GLY A 199 -36.28 5.54 -7.48
C GLY A 199 -37.26 5.49 -8.66
N PHE A 200 -36.97 4.74 -9.73
CA PHE A 200 -37.76 4.74 -10.96
C PHE A 200 -38.85 3.65 -11.02
N GLU A 201 -38.77 2.60 -10.21
CA GLU A 201 -39.76 1.50 -10.27
C GLU A 201 -41.09 1.81 -9.57
N LYS A 202 -41.16 2.86 -8.74
CA LYS A 202 -42.39 3.17 -7.97
C LYS A 202 -43.43 4.00 -8.72
N ASP A 203 -43.08 4.64 -9.84
CA ASP A 203 -43.98 5.59 -10.52
C ASP A 203 -44.70 5.01 -11.76
N VAL A 204 -44.48 3.74 -12.12
CA VAL A 204 -45.07 3.16 -13.35
C VAL A 204 -46.30 2.25 -13.11
N ILE A 205 -46.67 1.94 -11.85
CA ILE A 205 -47.81 1.04 -11.53
C ILE A 205 -49.03 1.79 -10.95
N GLY A 206 -49.16 3.09 -11.25
CA GLY A 206 -50.20 3.97 -10.68
C GLY A 206 -51.22 4.56 -11.67
N GLN A 207 -51.25 4.13 -12.94
CA GLN A 207 -52.26 4.59 -13.90
C GLN A 207 -52.83 3.43 -14.71
N LYS A 208 -53.91 2.84 -14.21
CA LYS A 208 -54.90 2.12 -15.01
C LYS A 208 -56.29 2.40 -14.45
#